data_AF-A0A1H5D6I2-F1
#
_entry.id   AF-A0A1H5D6I2-F1
#
_cell.length_a   1.000
_cell.length_b   1.000
_cell.length_c   1.000
_cell.angle_alpha   90.00
_cell.angle_beta   90.00
_cell.angle_gamma   90.00
#
_symmetry.space_group_name_H-M   'P 1'
#
loop_
_entity.id
_entity.type
_entity.pdbx_description
1 polymer ?
#
loop_
_entity_poly.entity_id
_entity_poly.type
_entity_poly.pdbx_seq_one_letter_code
_entity_poly.pdbx_strand_id
1 'polypeptide(L)'
;MGDGDDRLRTYRAKRDFRRTREPSGRAAEAGDRLRFVVQIHDARRMHFDFRLQVGGVLKSWSVPKGPSADSGDKRLAVPTEDHPLEYEDFEGVIPKGEYGGGTVIVWDHGWYEPLSHDRGGHPVGFAESLERGHATFRLHGSKLHGEYALTRFRGRDGEDAWLLVKKGAGRPNGHGTPDPRRARSVRTGRTLAQVAADAAEG
;
A
#
# COMPACT_ATOMS: atom_id res chain seq x y z
N MET A 1 0.33 -22.43 14.52
CA MET A 1 -0.01 -21.62 13.32
C MET A 1 -0.09 -20.19 13.78
N GLY A 2 0.77 -19.31 13.28
CA GLY A 2 0.86 -17.92 13.76
C GLY A 2 -0.27 -17.05 13.23
N ASP A 3 -0.64 -16.02 13.97
CA ASP A 3 -1.69 -15.02 13.64
C ASP A 3 -1.58 -14.43 12.22
N GLY A 4 -0.36 -14.33 11.66
CA GLY A 4 -0.15 -13.91 10.27
C GLY A 4 -0.68 -14.91 9.22
N ASP A 5 -0.65 -16.22 9.51
CA ASP A 5 -1.09 -17.26 8.59
C ASP A 5 -2.62 -17.23 8.40
N ASP A 6 -3.35 -16.93 9.48
CA ASP A 6 -4.79 -16.74 9.47
C ASP A 6 -5.21 -15.50 8.69
N ARG A 7 -4.46 -14.39 8.84
CA ARG A 7 -4.72 -13.13 8.12
C ARG A 7 -4.54 -13.27 6.61
N LEU A 8 -3.66 -14.16 6.15
CA LEU A 8 -3.39 -14.40 4.73
C LEU A 8 -4.37 -15.39 4.05
N ARG A 9 -5.34 -15.96 4.78
CA ARG A 9 -6.29 -16.93 4.23
C ARG A 9 -7.04 -16.39 3.01
N THR A 10 -7.60 -15.18 3.10
CA THR A 10 -8.33 -14.55 2.00
C THR A 10 -7.43 -14.25 0.81
N TYR A 11 -6.21 -13.78 1.05
CA TYR A 11 -5.22 -13.53 0.01
C TYR A 11 -4.91 -14.80 -0.78
N ARG A 12 -4.53 -15.87 -0.09
CA ARG A 12 -4.18 -17.16 -0.71
C ARG A 12 -5.36 -17.81 -1.41
N ALA A 13 -6.58 -17.68 -0.88
CA ALA A 13 -7.79 -18.20 -1.51
C ALA A 13 -8.12 -17.50 -2.85
N LYS A 14 -7.67 -16.25 -3.03
CA LYS A 14 -7.91 -15.45 -4.24
C LYS A 14 -6.79 -15.56 -5.29
N ARG A 15 -5.79 -16.44 -5.11
CA ARG A 15 -4.65 -16.56 -6.03
C ARG A 15 -4.44 -17.99 -6.49
N ASP A 16 -4.18 -18.17 -7.78
CA ASP A 16 -3.57 -19.40 -8.29
C ASP A 16 -2.06 -19.18 -8.50
N PHE A 17 -1.25 -19.59 -7.50
CA PHE A 17 0.21 -19.46 -7.53
C PHE A 17 0.90 -20.31 -8.61
N ARG A 18 0.16 -21.16 -9.35
CA ARG A 18 0.67 -21.83 -10.55
C ARG A 18 0.60 -20.92 -11.78
N ARG A 19 -0.22 -19.86 -11.72
CA ARG A 19 -0.47 -18.92 -12.82
C ARG A 19 0.18 -17.57 -12.56
N THR A 20 0.14 -17.08 -11.32
CA THR A 20 0.74 -15.81 -10.94
C THR A 20 2.18 -15.98 -10.41
N ARG A 21 3.02 -14.96 -10.61
CA ARG A 21 4.36 -14.86 -9.99
C ARG A 21 4.33 -14.18 -8.62
N GLU A 22 3.14 -13.90 -8.10
CA GLU A 22 2.98 -13.30 -6.77
C GLU A 22 3.46 -14.24 -5.66
N PRO A 23 4.03 -13.71 -4.56
CA PRO A 23 4.53 -14.52 -3.46
C PRO A 23 3.42 -15.19 -2.65
N SER A 24 3.62 -16.47 -2.31
CA SER A 24 2.65 -17.25 -1.50
C SER A 24 2.57 -16.85 -0.01
N GLY A 25 3.53 -16.04 0.46
CA GLY A 25 3.61 -15.59 1.84
C GLY A 25 4.26 -16.62 2.76
N ARG A 26 5.50 -17.01 2.46
CA ARG A 26 6.36 -17.70 3.43
C ARG A 26 6.74 -16.72 4.54
N ALA A 27 7.00 -17.26 5.74
CA ALA A 27 7.31 -16.44 6.90
C ALA A 27 8.51 -15.52 6.60
N ALA A 28 8.24 -14.21 6.56
CA ALA A 28 9.27 -13.20 6.48
C ALA A 28 9.53 -12.66 7.89
N GLU A 29 10.80 -12.58 8.27
CA GLU A 29 11.23 -11.99 9.53
C GLU A 29 10.84 -10.50 9.56
N ALA A 30 10.15 -10.08 10.61
CA ALA A 30 9.88 -8.67 10.84
C ALA A 30 11.20 -7.99 11.21
N GLY A 31 11.66 -7.06 10.37
CA GLY A 31 12.85 -6.25 10.69
C GLY A 31 12.59 -5.21 11.78
N ASP A 32 13.64 -4.54 12.24
CA ASP A 32 13.60 -3.54 13.32
C ASP A 32 12.68 -2.32 13.06
N ARG A 33 12.30 -2.09 11.80
CA ARG A 33 11.44 -0.98 11.39
C ARG A 33 10.22 -1.49 10.61
N LEU A 34 9.06 -0.89 10.90
CA LEU A 34 7.83 -1.17 10.17
C LEU A 34 7.94 -0.66 8.73
N ARG A 35 7.65 -1.51 7.76
CA ARG A 35 7.78 -1.23 6.34
C ARG A 35 6.51 -0.64 5.74
N PHE A 36 6.68 0.14 4.69
CA PHE A 36 5.58 0.52 3.82
C PHE A 36 5.99 0.40 2.37
N VAL A 37 4.98 0.17 1.53
CA VAL A 37 5.13 0.11 0.09
C VAL A 37 3.94 0.78 -0.58
N VAL A 38 4.21 1.43 -1.71
CA VAL A 38 3.19 1.94 -2.61
C VAL A 38 3.46 1.35 -3.98
N GLN A 39 2.52 0.56 -4.48
CA GLN A 39 2.57 -0.02 -5.82
C GLN A 39 1.63 0.75 -6.75
N ILE A 40 2.03 0.96 -7.99
CA ILE A 40 1.07 1.35 -9.04
C ILE A 40 0.59 0.08 -9.71
N HIS A 41 -0.72 -0.02 -9.88
CA HIS A 41 -1.38 -1.19 -10.42
C HIS A 41 -2.27 -0.79 -11.61
N ASP A 42 -1.83 -1.19 -12.81
CA ASP A 42 -2.59 -1.05 -14.06
C ASP A 42 -3.48 -2.29 -14.28
N ALA A 43 -4.55 -2.36 -13.46
CA ALA A 43 -5.59 -3.37 -13.59
C ALA A 43 -6.73 -2.86 -14.50
N ARG A 44 -7.97 -3.31 -14.27
CA ARG A 44 -9.16 -2.75 -14.95
C ARG A 44 -9.27 -1.23 -14.82
N ARG A 45 -8.81 -0.69 -13.69
CA ARG A 45 -8.65 0.74 -13.44
C ARG A 45 -7.27 0.96 -12.84
N MET A 46 -6.57 1.97 -13.32
CA MET A 46 -5.31 2.41 -12.73
C MET A 46 -5.55 2.89 -11.29
N HIS A 47 -4.77 2.38 -10.35
CA HIS A 47 -4.79 2.81 -8.95
C HIS A 47 -3.42 2.60 -8.30
N PHE A 48 -3.28 3.12 -7.08
CA PHE A 48 -2.11 2.89 -6.25
C PHE A 48 -2.52 1.98 -5.10
N ASP A 49 -1.83 0.87 -4.90
CA ASP A 49 -1.97 0.06 -3.71
C ASP A 49 -1.03 0.59 -2.63
N PHE A 50 -1.59 1.16 -1.57
CA PHE A 50 -0.87 1.67 -0.43
C PHE A 50 -0.89 0.63 0.69
N ARG A 51 0.29 0.23 1.19
CA ARG A 51 0.39 -0.85 2.18
C ARG A 51 1.32 -0.51 3.32
N LEU A 52 0.93 -0.92 4.53
CA LEU A 52 1.67 -0.73 5.76
C LEU A 52 1.81 -2.06 6.49
N GLN A 53 3.03 -2.38 6.93
CA GLN A 53 3.29 -3.57 7.73
C GLN A 53 2.63 -3.46 9.11
N VAL A 54 1.75 -4.40 9.45
CA VAL A 54 1.13 -4.50 10.78
C VAL A 54 1.22 -5.94 11.25
N GLY A 55 2.10 -6.18 12.22
CA GLY A 55 2.47 -7.54 12.59
C GLY A 55 3.16 -8.25 11.42
N GLY A 56 2.70 -9.45 11.09
CA GLY A 56 3.27 -10.30 10.02
C GLY A 56 2.67 -10.09 8.62
N VAL A 57 1.89 -9.04 8.39
CA VAL A 57 1.19 -8.81 7.10
C VAL A 57 1.25 -7.33 6.68
N LEU A 58 0.97 -7.09 5.40
CA LEU A 58 0.77 -5.76 4.83
C LEU A 58 -0.73 -5.44 4.81
N LYS A 59 -1.17 -4.57 5.74
CA LYS A 59 -2.51 -3.96 5.66
C LYS A 59 -2.55 -3.07 4.43
N SER A 60 -3.55 -3.26 3.58
CA SER A 60 -3.55 -2.74 2.22
C SER A 60 -4.81 -1.92 1.90
N TRP A 61 -4.62 -0.87 1.11
CA TRP A 61 -5.70 -0.04 0.58
C TRP A 61 -5.46 0.30 -0.88
N SER A 62 -6.50 0.22 -1.70
CA SER A 62 -6.52 0.78 -3.05
C SER A 62 -6.81 2.28 -2.98
N VAL A 63 -5.92 3.10 -3.55
CA VAL A 63 -5.98 4.56 -3.59
C VAL A 63 -6.07 4.99 -5.06
N PRO A 64 -7.28 5.20 -5.63
CA PRO A 64 -7.46 5.41 -7.07
C PRO A 64 -6.69 6.61 -7.64
N LYS A 65 -6.61 7.69 -6.87
CA LYS A 65 -5.86 8.90 -7.27
C LYS A 65 -4.45 8.97 -6.68
N GLY A 66 -3.97 7.89 -6.08
CA GLY A 66 -2.69 7.79 -5.37
C GLY A 66 -2.51 8.70 -4.16
N PRO A 67 -1.49 8.42 -3.33
CA PRO A 67 -1.11 9.26 -2.20
C PRO A 67 -0.56 10.61 -2.69
N SER A 68 -0.85 11.69 -1.97
CA SER A 68 -0.37 13.03 -2.30
C SER A 68 0.72 13.51 -1.35
N ALA A 69 1.63 14.32 -1.86
CA ALA A 69 2.58 15.10 -1.06
C ALA A 69 2.02 16.48 -0.65
N ASP A 70 0.79 16.80 -1.05
CA ASP A 70 0.05 18.00 -0.66
C ASP A 70 -0.91 17.71 0.51
N SER A 71 -0.92 18.59 1.51
CA SER A 71 -1.79 18.54 2.67
C SER A 71 -3.25 18.95 2.40
N GLY A 72 -3.50 19.68 1.30
CA GLY A 72 -4.85 20.04 0.87
C GLY A 72 -5.62 18.87 0.25
N ASP A 73 -4.90 17.85 -0.20
CA ASP A 73 -5.47 16.70 -0.88
C ASP A 73 -6.03 15.66 0.08
N LYS A 74 -7.31 15.30 -0.13
CA LYS A 74 -7.97 14.18 0.54
C LYS A 74 -8.09 13.00 -0.41
N ARG A 75 -7.38 11.90 -0.13
CA ARG A 75 -7.33 10.73 -1.01
C ARG A 75 -8.19 9.60 -0.41
N LEU A 76 -9.15 9.12 -1.20
CA LEU A 76 -9.92 7.92 -0.86
C LEU A 76 -9.00 6.70 -0.89
N ALA A 77 -9.03 5.92 0.18
CA ALA A 77 -8.31 4.67 0.36
C ALA A 77 -9.33 3.57 0.72
N VAL A 78 -9.52 2.62 -0.18
CA VAL A 78 -10.49 1.53 -0.03
C VAL A 78 -9.74 0.30 0.49
N PRO A 79 -10.13 -0.28 1.65
CA PRO A 79 -9.47 -1.48 2.18
C PRO A 79 -9.47 -2.62 1.17
N THR A 80 -8.34 -3.30 1.07
CA THR A 80 -8.19 -4.56 0.32
C THR A 80 -7.68 -5.66 1.25
N GLU A 81 -7.47 -6.86 0.72
CA GLU A 81 -6.96 -7.98 1.51
C GLU A 81 -5.60 -7.68 2.12
N ASP A 82 -5.30 -8.32 3.25
CA ASP A 82 -3.94 -8.35 3.79
C ASP A 82 -3.02 -9.06 2.80
N HIS A 83 -1.81 -8.53 2.57
CA HIS A 83 -0.82 -9.14 1.69
C HIS A 83 0.36 -9.68 2.49
N PRO A 84 1.09 -10.69 2.00
CA PRO A 84 2.29 -11.15 2.67
C PRO A 84 3.39 -10.08 2.61
N LEU A 85 4.31 -10.07 3.58
CA LEU A 85 5.40 -9.09 3.61
C LEU A 85 6.25 -9.12 2.33
N GLU A 86 6.52 -10.32 1.80
CA GLU A 86 7.24 -10.52 0.51
C GLU A 86 6.59 -9.77 -0.67
N TYR A 87 5.29 -9.45 -0.57
CA TYR A 87 4.58 -8.73 -1.63
C TYR A 87 5.06 -7.28 -1.80
N GLU A 88 5.77 -6.72 -0.81
CA GLU A 88 6.36 -5.39 -0.92
C GLU A 88 7.38 -5.27 -2.07
N ASP A 89 7.97 -6.40 -2.44
CA ASP A 89 8.99 -6.47 -3.48
C ASP A 89 8.42 -6.83 -4.86
N PHE A 90 7.12 -7.17 -4.94
CA PHE A 90 6.51 -7.65 -6.16
C PHE A 90 6.39 -6.54 -7.22
N GLU A 91 6.98 -6.80 -8.38
CA GLU A 91 6.91 -6.01 -9.59
C GLU A 91 6.85 -6.96 -10.79
N GLY A 92 5.83 -6.82 -11.64
CA GLY A 92 5.60 -7.74 -12.74
C GLY A 92 4.18 -7.66 -13.29
N VAL A 93 3.81 -8.67 -14.08
CA VAL A 93 2.48 -8.80 -14.68
C VAL A 93 1.72 -9.93 -13.99
N ILE A 94 0.53 -9.61 -13.47
CA ILE A 94 -0.45 -10.58 -13.00
C ILE A 94 -1.31 -10.97 -14.22
N PRO A 95 -1.43 -12.27 -14.57
CA PRO A 95 -2.12 -12.70 -15.77
C PRO A 95 -3.56 -12.18 -15.88
N LYS A 96 -4.01 -11.90 -17.09
CA LYS A 96 -5.41 -11.53 -17.34
C LYS A 96 -6.35 -12.66 -16.88
N GLY A 97 -7.41 -12.29 -16.17
CA GLY A 97 -8.39 -13.23 -15.62
C GLY A 97 -8.09 -13.68 -14.19
N GLU A 98 -6.86 -13.48 -13.70
CA GLU A 98 -6.54 -13.64 -12.28
C GLU A 98 -7.05 -12.43 -11.48
N TYR A 99 -7.23 -12.63 -10.17
CA TYR A 99 -7.59 -11.54 -9.27
C TYR A 99 -6.45 -10.53 -9.20
N GLY A 100 -6.75 -9.26 -9.51
CA GLY A 100 -5.70 -8.24 -9.65
C GLY A 100 -4.92 -8.37 -10.96
N GLY A 101 -5.46 -9.00 -12.00
CA GLY A 101 -4.81 -9.04 -13.31
C GLY A 101 -4.47 -7.64 -13.84
N GLY A 102 -3.21 -7.44 -14.20
CA GLY A 102 -2.66 -6.12 -14.51
C GLY A 102 -1.14 -6.06 -14.34
N THR A 103 -0.56 -4.92 -14.69
CA THR A 103 0.86 -4.67 -14.47
C THR A 103 1.07 -3.93 -13.16
N VAL A 104 2.04 -4.37 -12.36
CA VAL A 104 2.37 -3.81 -11.06
C VAL A 104 3.82 -3.35 -11.04
N ILE A 105 4.05 -2.13 -10.56
CA ILE A 105 5.39 -1.61 -10.23
C ILE A 105 5.47 -1.11 -8.80
N VAL A 106 6.64 -1.19 -8.18
CA VAL A 106 6.88 -0.61 -6.85
C VAL A 106 7.19 0.88 -7.03
N TRP A 107 6.18 1.73 -6.84
CA TRP A 107 6.33 3.17 -7.01
C TRP A 107 7.11 3.81 -5.88
N ASP A 108 6.86 3.43 -4.63
CA ASP A 108 7.61 3.91 -3.48
C ASP A 108 7.75 2.80 -2.44
N HIS A 109 8.81 2.85 -1.65
CA HIS A 109 9.01 1.94 -0.53
C HIS A 109 9.86 2.62 0.53
N GLY A 110 9.77 2.12 1.75
CA GLY A 110 10.58 2.57 2.87
C GLY A 110 10.04 2.05 4.18
N TRP A 111 10.21 2.83 5.24
CA TRP A 111 9.73 2.50 6.57
C TRP A 111 8.86 3.63 7.14
N TYR A 112 8.13 3.33 8.20
CA TYR A 112 7.25 4.29 8.84
C TYR A 112 7.26 4.21 10.37
N GLU A 113 6.92 5.32 11.00
CA GLU A 113 6.80 5.45 12.46
C GLU A 113 5.33 5.66 12.84
N PRO A 114 4.73 4.82 13.69
CA PRO A 114 3.44 5.12 14.31
C PRO A 114 3.53 6.36 15.20
N LEU A 115 2.61 7.32 15.02
CA LEU A 115 2.56 8.57 15.79
C LEU A 115 1.24 8.74 16.55
N SER A 116 0.45 7.68 16.66
CA SER A 116 -0.88 7.75 17.28
C SER A 116 -0.75 7.72 18.80
N HIS A 117 -1.56 8.54 19.47
CA HIS A 117 -1.58 8.63 20.93
C HIS A 117 -3.02 8.55 21.43
N ASP A 118 -3.21 8.05 22.65
CA ASP A 118 -4.52 8.08 23.32
C ASP A 118 -4.83 9.46 23.91
N ARG A 119 -5.97 9.59 24.60
CA ARG A 119 -6.38 10.86 25.24
C ARG A 119 -5.44 11.29 26.37
N GLY A 120 -4.68 10.37 26.95
CA GLY A 120 -3.68 10.63 27.99
C GLY A 120 -2.30 10.95 27.43
N GLY A 121 -2.11 10.90 26.12
CA GLY A 121 -0.83 11.14 25.47
C GLY A 121 0.09 9.92 25.42
N HIS A 122 -0.41 8.71 25.73
CA HIS A 122 0.39 7.49 25.61
C HIS A 122 0.41 7.00 24.16
N PRO A 123 1.55 6.52 23.65
CA PRO A 123 1.63 5.91 22.33
C PRO A 123 0.66 4.74 22.18
N VAL A 124 -0.06 4.68 21.07
CA VAL A 124 -0.98 3.60 20.73
C VAL A 124 -0.38 2.80 19.58
N GLY A 125 -0.42 1.46 19.70
CA GLY A 125 0.05 0.56 18.65
C GLY A 125 -0.67 0.82 17.33
N PHE A 126 0.02 0.60 16.20
CA PHE A 126 -0.56 0.92 14.90
C PHE A 126 -1.80 0.06 14.57
N ALA A 127 -1.79 -1.22 14.95
CA ALA A 127 -2.94 -2.11 14.80
C ALA A 127 -4.18 -1.58 15.53
N GLU A 128 -4.02 -1.22 16.80
CA GLU A 128 -5.09 -0.66 17.63
C GLU A 128 -5.58 0.70 17.09
N SER A 129 -4.68 1.52 16.55
CA SER A 129 -5.04 2.80 15.92
C SER A 129 -5.95 2.59 14.69
N LEU A 130 -5.67 1.57 13.88
CA LEU A 130 -6.54 1.18 12.76
C LEU A 130 -7.89 0.63 13.25
N GLU A 131 -7.91 -0.15 14.33
CA GLU A 131 -9.17 -0.64 14.92
C GLU A 131 -10.04 0.50 15.43
N ARG A 132 -9.44 1.51 16.07
CA ARG A 132 -10.10 2.75 16.49
C ARG A 132 -10.56 3.63 15.32
N GLY A 133 -10.11 3.34 14.09
CA GLY A 133 -10.51 4.06 12.87
C GLY A 133 -9.71 5.33 12.61
N HIS A 134 -8.63 5.59 13.35
CA HIS A 134 -7.74 6.72 13.08
C HIS A 134 -6.30 6.39 13.43
N ALA A 135 -5.40 6.49 12.45
CA ALA A 135 -3.98 6.27 12.64
C ALA A 135 -3.17 7.41 12.02
N THR A 136 -2.30 8.01 12.81
CA THR A 136 -1.26 8.93 12.37
C THR A 136 0.09 8.22 12.34
N PHE A 137 0.89 8.53 11.32
CA PHE A 137 2.20 7.94 11.11
C PHE A 137 3.10 8.83 10.27
N ARG A 138 4.41 8.63 10.34
CA ARG A 138 5.40 9.31 9.52
C ARG A 138 6.01 8.35 8.51
N LEU A 139 5.99 8.74 7.23
CA LEU A 139 6.62 7.99 6.15
C LEU A 139 8.06 8.46 5.93
N HIS A 140 8.95 7.50 5.74
CA HIS A 140 10.34 7.66 5.36
C HIS A 140 10.60 6.87 4.08
N GLY A 141 10.06 7.37 2.97
CA GLY A 141 10.13 6.74 1.65
C GLY A 141 11.27 7.25 0.79
N SER A 142 11.26 6.82 -0.47
CA SER A 142 12.05 7.49 -1.51
C SER A 142 11.29 8.70 -2.06
N LYS A 143 9.96 8.61 -2.17
CA LYS A 143 9.09 9.66 -2.74
C LYS A 143 8.18 10.32 -1.72
N LEU A 144 7.54 9.54 -0.85
CA LEU A 144 6.67 10.03 0.22
C LEU A 144 7.45 10.23 1.51
N HIS A 145 7.28 11.41 2.10
CA HIS A 145 7.96 11.82 3.33
C HIS A 145 7.03 12.59 4.24
N GLY A 146 7.26 12.47 5.55
CA GLY A 146 6.59 13.25 6.58
C GLY A 146 5.29 12.60 7.07
N GLU A 147 4.48 13.38 7.77
CA GLU A 147 3.33 12.84 8.50
C GLU A 147 2.09 12.66 7.62
N TYR A 148 1.38 11.57 7.88
CA TYR A 148 0.15 11.18 7.23
C TYR A 148 -0.87 10.71 8.27
N ALA A 149 -2.14 10.75 7.88
CA ALA A 149 -3.23 10.21 8.66
C ALA A 149 -4.14 9.35 7.78
N LEU A 150 -4.55 8.21 8.32
CA LEU A 150 -5.62 7.36 7.82
C LEU A 150 -6.83 7.50 8.75
N THR A 151 -7.97 7.92 8.22
CA THR A 151 -9.22 8.06 8.99
C THR A 151 -10.34 7.25 8.34
N ARG A 152 -10.92 6.31 9.08
CA ARG A 152 -12.06 5.49 8.64
C ARG A 152 -13.34 6.30 8.71
N PHE A 153 -14.17 6.14 7.69
CA PHE A 153 -15.51 6.68 7.61
C PHE A 153 -16.42 5.69 6.89
N ARG A 154 -17.72 5.87 7.04
CA ARG A 154 -18.70 5.00 6.38
C ARG A 154 -18.97 5.52 4.97
N GLY A 155 -18.75 4.68 3.97
CA GLY A 155 -19.03 4.97 2.56
C GLY A 155 -20.53 5.07 2.29
N ARG A 156 -20.88 5.51 1.07
CA ARG A 156 -22.28 5.68 0.64
C ARG A 156 -23.07 4.37 0.65
N ASP A 157 -22.40 3.25 0.37
CA ASP A 157 -23.01 1.93 0.28
C ASP A 157 -22.91 1.14 1.60
N GLY A 158 -22.52 1.81 2.70
CA GLY A 158 -22.36 1.18 4.02
C GLY A 158 -21.05 0.44 4.25
N GLU A 159 -20.19 0.35 3.22
CA GLU A 159 -18.84 -0.21 3.32
C GLU A 159 -17.87 0.75 4.02
N ASP A 160 -16.88 0.19 4.74
CA ASP A 160 -15.84 0.97 5.39
C ASP A 160 -14.85 1.52 4.36
N ALA A 161 -14.67 2.84 4.35
CA ALA A 161 -13.71 3.55 3.51
C ALA A 161 -12.76 4.37 4.38
N TRP A 162 -11.60 4.72 3.83
CA TRP A 162 -10.58 5.49 4.54
C TRP A 162 -10.20 6.75 3.77
N LEU A 163 -9.83 7.80 4.49
CA LEU A 163 -9.20 8.99 3.95
C LEU A 163 -7.72 8.96 4.33
N LEU A 164 -6.86 8.96 3.31
CA LEU A 164 -5.43 9.20 3.43
C LEU A 164 -5.17 10.69 3.18
N VAL A 165 -4.56 11.35 4.17
CA VAL A 165 -4.29 12.79 4.14
C VAL A 165 -2.87 13.06 4.64
N LYS A 166 -2.12 13.92 3.96
CA LYS A 166 -0.85 14.41 4.46
C LYS A 166 -1.07 15.46 5.56
N LYS A 167 -0.32 15.35 6.65
CA LYS A 167 -0.38 16.26 7.80
C LYS A 167 0.73 17.32 7.70
N GLY A 168 0.48 18.48 8.32
CA GLY A 168 1.37 19.64 8.30
C GLY A 168 1.30 20.43 7.00
N ALA A 169 2.01 21.55 6.90
CA ALA A 169 2.12 22.29 5.64
C ALA A 169 2.85 21.40 4.61
N GLY A 170 2.21 21.14 3.46
CA GLY A 170 2.90 20.57 2.31
C GLY A 170 4.17 21.36 2.00
N ARG A 171 5.18 20.72 1.39
CA ARG A 171 6.35 21.49 0.93
C ARG A 171 5.83 22.58 -0.01
N PRO A 172 6.31 23.84 0.07
CA PRO A 172 6.09 24.78 -1.02
C PRO A 172 6.68 24.14 -2.27
N ASN A 173 5.84 23.81 -3.27
CA ASN A 173 6.15 22.99 -4.46
C ASN A 173 6.06 21.46 -4.29
N GLY A 174 5.28 20.96 -3.32
CA GLY A 174 4.92 19.55 -3.28
C GLY A 174 4.18 19.16 -4.56
N HIS A 175 4.83 18.43 -5.46
CA HIS A 175 4.14 17.85 -6.60
C HIS A 175 3.04 16.91 -6.07
N GLY A 176 1.80 17.06 -6.55
CA GLY A 176 0.73 16.11 -6.27
C GLY A 176 1.07 14.71 -6.79
N THR A 177 0.13 13.76 -6.68
CA THR A 177 0.32 12.41 -7.22
C THR A 177 0.79 12.48 -8.68
N PRO A 178 1.93 11.84 -9.05
CA PRO A 178 2.40 11.87 -10.43
C PRO A 178 1.46 11.10 -11.35
N ASP A 179 1.55 11.38 -12.67
CA ASP A 179 0.89 10.55 -13.68
C ASP A 179 1.39 9.09 -13.55
N PRO A 180 0.51 8.14 -13.17
CA PRO A 180 0.93 6.76 -12.94
C PRO A 180 1.53 6.09 -14.18
N ARG A 181 1.18 6.55 -15.40
CA ARG A 181 1.71 5.98 -16.65
C ARG A 181 3.15 6.37 -16.92
N ARG A 182 3.58 7.51 -16.38
CA ARG A 182 4.94 8.06 -16.54
C ARG A 182 5.81 7.82 -15.31
N ALA A 183 5.19 7.40 -14.21
CA ALA A 183 5.89 7.12 -12.98
C ALA A 183 6.82 5.91 -13.13
N ARG A 184 7.97 5.99 -12.46
CA ARG A 184 9.01 4.97 -12.49
C ARG A 184 9.06 4.20 -11.19
N SER A 185 9.36 2.91 -11.29
CA SER A 185 9.67 2.07 -10.15
C SER A 185 10.87 2.63 -9.39
N VAL A 186 10.78 2.64 -8.07
CA VAL A 186 11.92 2.96 -7.21
C VAL A 186 12.94 1.82 -7.17
N ARG A 187 12.52 0.58 -7.47
CA ARG A 187 13.39 -0.60 -7.47
C ARG A 187 14.21 -0.70 -8.75
N THR A 188 13.57 -0.49 -9.89
CA THR A 188 14.16 -0.81 -11.20
C THR A 188 14.25 0.38 -12.15
N GLY A 189 13.64 1.53 -11.80
CA GLY A 189 13.54 2.67 -12.71
C GLY A 189 12.57 2.49 -13.89
N ARG A 190 11.95 1.30 -14.03
CA ARG A 190 11.04 0.96 -15.13
C ARG A 190 9.66 1.58 -14.96
N THR A 191 9.00 1.87 -16.07
CA THR A 191 7.56 2.23 -16.09
C THR A 191 6.70 0.98 -16.19
N LEU A 192 5.38 1.13 -15.98
CA LEU A 192 4.40 0.06 -16.24
C LEU A 192 4.54 -0.52 -17.64
N ALA A 193 4.68 0.34 -18.66
CA ALA A 193 4.78 -0.10 -20.05
C ALA A 193 6.04 -0.96 -20.30
N GLN A 194 7.17 -0.60 -19.66
CA GLN A 194 8.40 -1.38 -19.77
C GLN A 194 8.26 -2.73 -19.08
N VAL A 195 7.68 -2.78 -17.87
CA VAL A 195 7.43 -4.06 -17.17
C VAL A 195 6.45 -4.94 -17.93
N ALA A 196 5.42 -4.36 -18.56
CA ALA A 196 4.48 -5.10 -19.39
C ALA A 196 5.13 -5.67 -20.65
N ALA A 197 6.02 -4.92 -21.29
CA ALA A 197 6.76 -5.36 -22.48
C ALA A 197 7.73 -6.50 -22.14
N ASP A 198 8.53 -6.35 -21.08
CA ASP A 198 9.49 -7.38 -20.65
C ASP A 198 8.80 -8.73 -20.36
N ALA A 199 7.57 -8.70 -19.83
CA ALA A 199 6.78 -9.90 -19.55
C ALA A 199 6.13 -10.53 -20.79
N ALA A 200 6.03 -9.81 -21.90
CA ALA A 200 5.54 -10.34 -23.17
C ALA A 200 6.67 -10.97 -24.01
N GLU A 201 7.92 -10.59 -23.75
CA GLU A 201 9.11 -11.06 -24.47
C GLU A 201 9.77 -12.29 -23.85
N GLY A 202 9.41 -12.67 -22.61
CA GLY A 202 9.98 -13.81 -21.87
C GLY A 202 8.97 -14.88 -21.50
#